data_AF-A0A6V7IUN7-F1
#
_entry.id   AF-A0A6V7IUN7-F1
#
_cell.length_a   1.000
_cell.length_b   1.000
_cell.length_c   1.000
_cell.angle_alpha   90.00
_cell.angle_beta   90.00
_cell.angle_gamma   90.00
#
_symmetry.space_group_name_H-M   'P 1'
#
loop_
_entity.id
_entity.type
_entity.pdbx_description
1 polymer ?
#
loop_
_entity_poly.entity_id
_entity_poly.type
_entity_poly.pdbx_seq_one_letter_code
_entity_poly.pdbx_strand_id
1 'polypeptide(L)'
;AVMSVLSSLFFPILPWLIHLAILTYFIYIGFFLVSIGEQKFAVVESPNSYPDKCICPSELNYTTGNTCDPQIFTVKCTENGEPCVSLGCHLISVDSPNYMKWIYVVHIVGGLWAYFFISALGEMTLAATFATWYWTLHKRDVPFFTVTVSFWRTI
;
A
#
# COMPACT_ATOMS: atom_id res chain seq x y z
N ALA A 1 19.02 39.28 0.89
CA ALA A 1 19.05 37.82 1.18
C ALA A 1 18.72 37.00 -0.07
N VAL A 2 17.48 37.05 -0.58
CA VAL A 2 16.97 36.14 -1.64
C VAL A 2 17.77 36.15 -2.96
N MET A 3 18.33 37.29 -3.40
CA MET A 3 19.19 37.35 -4.60
C MET A 3 20.67 37.03 -4.33
N SER A 4 21.11 37.04 -3.07
CA SER A 4 22.51 36.76 -2.67
C SER A 4 22.77 35.27 -2.43
N VAL A 5 21.72 34.50 -2.13
CA VAL A 5 21.76 33.04 -2.04
C VAL A 5 20.99 32.49 -3.24
N LEU A 6 21.59 32.49 -4.44
CA LEU A 6 20.94 32.01 -5.66
C LEU A 6 20.42 30.56 -5.52
N SER A 7 21.05 29.76 -4.66
CA SER A 7 20.60 28.41 -4.27
C SER A 7 19.22 28.38 -3.61
N SER A 8 18.75 29.46 -2.95
CA SER A 8 17.42 29.52 -2.34
C SER A 8 16.27 29.67 -3.35
N LEU A 9 16.55 30.00 -4.62
CA LEU A 9 15.54 30.00 -5.70
C LEU A 9 15.33 28.62 -6.32
N PHE A 10 16.35 27.76 -6.25
CA PHE A 10 16.26 26.37 -6.73
C PHE A 10 15.78 25.43 -5.62
N PHE A 11 15.95 25.83 -4.35
CA PHE A 11 15.50 25.06 -3.20
C PHE A 11 14.00 24.73 -3.20
N PRO A 12 13.04 25.60 -3.53
CA PRO A 12 11.60 25.28 -3.49
C PRO A 12 11.19 24.14 -4.44
N ILE A 13 11.96 23.93 -5.51
CA ILE A 13 11.71 22.86 -6.49
C ILE A 13 12.01 21.50 -5.88
N LEU A 14 13.01 21.41 -4.99
CA LEU A 14 13.45 20.14 -4.42
C LEU A 14 12.42 19.54 -3.44
N PRO A 15 11.90 20.24 -2.42
CA PRO A 15 10.77 19.77 -1.63
C PRO A 15 9.57 19.46 -2.52
N TRP A 16 9.27 20.27 -3.52
CA TRP A 16 8.13 20.00 -4.41
C TRP A 16 8.26 18.65 -5.15
N LEU A 17 9.44 18.33 -5.69
CA LEU A 17 9.72 17.03 -6.30
C LEU A 17 9.62 15.87 -5.30
N ILE A 18 10.11 16.06 -4.07
CA ILE A 18 10.01 15.05 -3.01
C ILE A 18 8.56 14.82 -2.61
N HIS A 19 7.74 15.88 -2.49
CA HIS A 19 6.31 15.77 -2.20
C HIS A 19 5.58 15.00 -3.31
N LEU A 20 5.89 15.30 -4.59
CA LEU A 20 5.34 14.53 -5.71
C LEU A 20 5.74 13.06 -5.66
N ALA A 21 7.00 12.76 -5.40
CA ALA A 21 7.49 11.39 -5.29
C ALA A 21 6.80 10.61 -4.17
N ILE A 22 6.51 11.26 -3.04
CA ILE A 22 5.81 10.64 -1.91
C ILE A 22 4.33 10.45 -2.23
N LEU A 23 3.70 11.42 -2.87
CA LEU A 23 2.30 11.29 -3.30
C LEU A 23 2.14 10.13 -4.29
N THR A 24 3.02 10.03 -5.29
CA THR A 24 2.98 8.93 -6.27
C THR A 24 3.26 7.58 -5.61
N TYR A 25 4.24 7.50 -4.71
CA TYR A 25 4.53 6.29 -3.96
C TYR A 25 3.35 5.88 -3.05
N PHE A 26 2.75 6.83 -2.33
CA PHE A 26 1.60 6.60 -1.47
C PHE A 26 0.40 6.04 -2.25
N ILE A 27 0.10 6.63 -3.41
CA ILE A 27 -0.97 6.17 -4.30
C ILE A 27 -0.64 4.79 -4.87
N TYR A 28 0.59 4.58 -5.34
CA TYR A 28 1.04 3.31 -5.91
C TYR A 28 0.90 2.15 -4.91
N ILE A 29 1.40 2.32 -3.70
CA ILE A 29 1.28 1.31 -2.63
C ILE A 29 -0.19 1.14 -2.21
N GLY A 30 -0.97 2.22 -2.19
CA GLY A 30 -2.40 2.16 -1.92
C GLY A 30 -3.16 1.27 -2.90
N PHE A 31 -2.89 1.40 -4.20
CA PHE A 31 -3.46 0.51 -5.22
C PHE A 31 -3.04 -0.94 -5.03
N PHE A 32 -1.76 -1.17 -4.72
CA PHE A 32 -1.25 -2.52 -4.49
C PHE A 32 -1.91 -3.18 -3.28
N LEU A 33 -2.09 -2.45 -2.18
CA LEU A 33 -2.77 -2.92 -0.98
C LEU A 33 -4.22 -3.33 -1.28
N VAL A 34 -4.98 -2.49 -1.98
CA VAL A 34 -6.38 -2.78 -2.36
C VAL A 34 -6.48 -4.00 -3.28
N SER A 35 -5.46 -4.24 -4.11
CA SER A 35 -5.41 -5.40 -5.00
C SER A 35 -5.15 -6.72 -4.27
N ILE A 36 -4.64 -6.68 -3.03
CA ILE A 36 -4.37 -7.89 -2.23
C ILE A 36 -5.64 -8.27 -1.46
N GLY A 37 -6.22 -9.42 -1.83
CA GLY A 37 -7.32 -10.04 -1.10
C GLY A 37 -7.19 -11.56 -1.12
N GLU A 38 -7.58 -12.20 -0.02
CA GLU A 38 -7.61 -13.66 0.06
C GLU A 38 -8.95 -14.17 -0.47
N GLN A 39 -8.90 -15.04 -1.47
CA GLN A 39 -10.07 -15.62 -2.10
C GLN A 39 -10.58 -16.79 -1.26
N LYS A 40 -11.81 -16.69 -0.73
CA LYS A 40 -12.48 -17.81 -0.07
C LYS A 40 -13.43 -18.50 -1.06
N PHE A 41 -13.17 -19.78 -1.29
CA PHE A 41 -14.03 -20.65 -2.09
C PHE A 41 -14.87 -21.53 -1.16
N ALA A 42 -16.16 -21.69 -1.45
CA ALA A 42 -17.00 -22.69 -0.80
C ALA A 42 -17.81 -23.49 -1.79
N VAL A 43 -18.28 -24.62 -1.27
CA VAL A 43 -19.14 -25.55 -1.98
C VAL A 43 -20.55 -24.98 -2.06
N VAL A 44 -21.04 -24.79 -3.28
CA VAL A 44 -22.39 -24.32 -3.58
C VAL A 44 -23.09 -25.36 -4.46
N GLU A 45 -24.38 -25.57 -4.21
CA GLU A 45 -25.22 -26.43 -5.03
C GLU A 45 -25.57 -25.74 -6.36
N SER A 46 -25.47 -26.48 -7.46
CA SER A 46 -25.83 -25.99 -8.78
C SER A 46 -27.36 -25.90 -8.92
N PRO A 47 -27.90 -24.82 -9.51
CA PRO A 47 -29.35 -24.67 -9.71
C PRO A 47 -29.95 -25.72 -10.67
N ASN A 48 -29.11 -26.43 -11.44
CA ASN A 48 -29.51 -27.49 -12.36
C ASN A 48 -29.39 -28.90 -11.76
N SER A 49 -29.50 -29.01 -10.43
CA SER A 49 -29.24 -30.24 -9.68
C SER A 49 -30.08 -31.42 -10.20
N TYR A 50 -29.40 -32.44 -10.74
CA TYR A 50 -29.94 -33.76 -11.06
C TYR A 50 -29.98 -34.59 -9.76
N PRO A 51 -30.87 -35.59 -9.58
CA PRO A 51 -30.97 -36.38 -8.35
C PRO A 51 -29.72 -37.20 -7.97
N ASP A 52 -28.67 -37.19 -8.79
CA ASP A 52 -27.44 -37.90 -8.52
C ASP A 52 -26.58 -37.11 -7.52
N LYS A 53 -26.12 -37.81 -6.47
CA LYS A 53 -25.32 -37.20 -5.40
C LYS A 53 -23.86 -37.32 -5.77
N CYS A 54 -23.20 -36.17 -5.92
CA CYS A 54 -21.74 -36.11 -5.97
C CYS A 54 -21.09 -36.82 -4.79
N ILE A 55 -20.19 -37.75 -5.09
CA ILE A 55 -19.47 -38.52 -4.09
C ILE A 55 -18.08 -37.90 -3.95
N CYS A 56 -17.83 -37.31 -2.78
CA CYS A 56 -16.51 -36.84 -2.38
C CYS A 56 -15.94 -37.75 -1.28
N PRO A 57 -14.61 -37.86 -1.15
CA PRO A 57 -13.99 -38.57 -0.04
C PRO A 57 -14.42 -37.97 1.29
N SER A 58 -14.83 -38.82 2.23
CA SER A 58 -15.28 -38.43 3.57
C SER A 58 -14.20 -37.72 4.41
N GLU A 59 -12.93 -37.88 4.04
CA GLU A 59 -11.80 -37.18 4.67
C GLU A 59 -11.81 -35.67 4.44
N LEU A 60 -12.45 -35.18 3.37
CA LEU A 60 -12.45 -33.76 2.99
C LEU A 60 -13.64 -32.99 3.57
N ASN A 61 -14.68 -33.70 4.03
CA ASN A 61 -15.90 -33.13 4.62
C ASN A 61 -16.48 -31.93 3.83
N TYR A 62 -16.50 -32.06 2.50
CA TYR A 62 -17.06 -31.06 1.59
C TYR A 62 -18.59 -31.12 1.61
N THR A 63 -19.19 -30.38 2.54
CA THR A 63 -20.64 -30.15 2.62
C THR A 63 -20.99 -28.77 2.08
N THR A 64 -22.25 -28.57 1.68
CA THR A 64 -22.78 -27.28 1.23
C THR A 64 -22.44 -26.18 2.25
N GLY A 65 -21.74 -25.13 1.80
CA GLY A 65 -21.29 -24.01 2.64
C GLY A 65 -19.91 -24.14 3.29
N ASN A 66 -19.23 -25.30 3.20
CA ASN A 66 -17.86 -25.43 3.70
C ASN A 66 -16.82 -24.92 2.71
N THR A 67 -15.67 -24.49 3.24
CA THR A 67 -14.52 -24.06 2.43
C THR A 67 -13.97 -25.20 1.59
N CYS A 68 -13.65 -24.95 0.32
CA CYS A 68 -13.13 -25.94 -0.61
C CYS A 68 -11.92 -25.43 -1.38
N ASP A 69 -11.08 -26.35 -1.84
CA ASP A 69 -10.04 -26.06 -2.83
C ASP A 69 -10.51 -26.55 -4.21
N PRO A 70 -10.61 -25.68 -5.23
CA PRO A 70 -11.11 -26.05 -6.55
C PRO A 70 -10.24 -27.11 -7.25
N GLN A 71 -8.93 -27.15 -6.95
CA GLN A 71 -8.01 -28.13 -7.55
C GLN A 71 -8.30 -29.53 -6.99
N ILE A 72 -8.46 -29.62 -5.67
CA ILE A 72 -8.73 -30.89 -4.99
C ILE A 72 -10.15 -31.38 -5.30
N PHE A 73 -11.11 -30.45 -5.38
CA PHE A 73 -12.50 -30.76 -5.70
C PHE A 73 -12.65 -31.44 -7.06
N THR A 74 -12.03 -30.88 -8.10
CA THR A 74 -12.13 -31.41 -9.47
C THR A 74 -11.52 -32.80 -9.63
N VAL A 75 -10.49 -33.13 -8.84
CA VAL A 75 -9.79 -34.43 -8.94
C VAL A 75 -10.44 -35.51 -8.09
N LYS A 76 -10.95 -35.14 -6.91
CA LYS A 76 -11.40 -36.12 -5.90
C LYS A 76 -12.91 -36.35 -5.87
N CYS A 77 -13.72 -35.40 -6.33
CA CYS A 77 -15.17 -35.54 -6.34
C CYS A 77 -15.68 -35.95 -7.72
N THR A 78 -16.46 -37.03 -7.78
CA THR A 78 -17.00 -37.56 -9.04
C THR A 78 -18.47 -37.92 -8.92
N GLU A 79 -19.15 -37.85 -10.06
CA GLU A 79 -20.55 -38.18 -10.26
C GLU A 79 -20.60 -39.17 -11.43
N ASN A 80 -20.94 -40.43 -11.16
CA ASN A 80 -20.99 -41.51 -12.16
C ASN A 80 -19.71 -41.68 -13.03
N GLY A 81 -18.54 -41.29 -12.49
CA GLY A 81 -17.25 -41.36 -13.21
C GLY A 81 -16.89 -40.09 -13.99
N GLU A 82 -17.74 -39.08 -13.97
CA GLU A 82 -17.54 -37.76 -14.55
C GLU A 82 -17.33 -36.69 -13.45
N PRO A 83 -16.78 -35.51 -13.79
CA PRO A 83 -16.71 -34.41 -12.83
C PRO A 83 -18.11 -33.97 -12.38
N CYS A 84 -18.23 -33.67 -11.09
CA CYS A 84 -19.44 -33.22 -10.45
C CYS A 84 -20.09 -32.00 -11.14
N VAL A 85 -21.37 -32.12 -11.54
CA VAL A 85 -22.18 -31.02 -12.09
C VAL A 85 -23.24 -30.51 -11.12
N SER A 86 -23.64 -31.35 -10.15
CA SER A 86 -24.61 -31.02 -9.10
C SER A 86 -24.01 -30.15 -7.97
N LEU A 87 -22.70 -30.25 -7.74
CA LEU A 87 -21.98 -29.57 -6.66
C LEU A 87 -20.74 -28.86 -7.23
N GLY A 88 -20.52 -27.59 -6.88
CA GLY A 88 -19.40 -26.79 -7.41
C GLY A 88 -18.67 -26.00 -6.32
N CYS A 89 -17.36 -25.86 -6.47
CA CYS A 89 -16.53 -25.00 -5.61
C CYS A 89 -16.44 -23.59 -6.21
N HIS A 90 -17.18 -22.62 -5.66
CA HIS A 90 -17.25 -21.26 -6.18
C HIS A 90 -16.66 -20.24 -5.21
N LEU A 91 -16.12 -19.15 -5.76
CA LEU A 91 -15.70 -17.98 -4.98
C LEU A 91 -16.93 -17.30 -4.39
N ILE A 92 -17.07 -17.36 -3.07
CA ILE A 92 -18.19 -16.74 -2.34
C ILE A 92 -17.85 -15.31 -1.93
N SER A 93 -16.63 -15.10 -1.45
CA SER A 93 -16.21 -13.82 -0.91
C SER A 93 -14.70 -13.68 -0.94
N VAL A 94 -14.22 -12.48 -1.28
CA VAL A 94 -12.85 -12.08 -1.00
C VAL A 94 -12.84 -11.49 0.39
N ASP A 95 -12.27 -12.21 1.35
CA ASP A 95 -12.22 -11.75 2.74
C ASP A 95 -10.81 -11.24 3.04
N SER A 96 -10.73 -10.15 3.79
CA SER A 96 -9.45 -9.58 4.19
C SER A 96 -9.20 -9.95 5.65
N PRO A 97 -8.13 -10.69 5.97
CA PRO A 97 -7.85 -11.07 7.33
C PRO A 97 -7.66 -9.82 8.21
N ASN A 98 -7.96 -9.94 9.51
CA ASN A 98 -8.01 -8.79 10.42
C ASN A 98 -6.71 -7.95 10.46
N TYR A 99 -5.55 -8.55 10.18
CA TYR A 99 -4.28 -7.84 10.12
C TYR A 99 -4.18 -6.86 8.95
N MET A 100 -4.87 -7.12 7.83
CA MET A 100 -4.86 -6.22 6.67
C MET A 100 -5.46 -4.85 7.02
N LYS A 101 -6.50 -4.81 7.87
CA LYS A 101 -7.08 -3.55 8.37
C LYS A 101 -6.05 -2.68 9.07
N TRP A 102 -5.17 -3.29 9.87
CA TRP A 102 -4.12 -2.57 10.57
C TRP A 102 -3.06 -2.03 9.60
N ILE A 103 -2.70 -2.79 8.57
CA ILE A 103 -1.77 -2.35 7.52
C ILE A 103 -2.31 -1.12 6.78
N TYR A 104 -3.60 -1.09 6.43
CA TYR A 104 -4.22 0.09 5.81
C TYR A 104 -4.11 1.34 6.69
N VAL A 105 -4.35 1.20 8.00
CA VAL A 105 -4.23 2.31 8.95
C VAL A 105 -2.79 2.81 9.03
N VAL A 106 -1.83 1.89 9.16
CA VAL A 106 -0.40 2.23 9.20
C VAL A 106 0.05 2.91 7.91
N HIS A 107 -0.44 2.46 6.74
CA HIS A 107 -0.13 3.10 5.46
C HIS A 107 -0.61 4.55 5.41
N ILE A 108 -1.87 4.80 5.81
CA ILE A 108 -2.45 6.16 5.83
C ILE A 108 -1.73 7.06 6.82
N VAL A 109 -1.54 6.59 8.06
CA VAL A 109 -0.88 7.37 9.12
C VAL A 109 0.58 7.63 8.77
N GLY A 110 1.30 6.63 8.25
CA GLY A 110 2.69 6.75 7.82
C GLY A 110 2.85 7.71 6.64
N GLY A 111 1.95 7.64 5.66
CA GLY A 111 1.93 8.56 4.51
C GLY A 111 1.69 10.01 4.93
N LEU A 112 0.69 10.25 5.78
CA LEU A 112 0.41 11.58 6.33
C LEU A 112 1.59 12.10 7.16
N TRP A 113 2.15 11.25 8.02
CA TRP A 113 3.31 11.60 8.84
C TRP A 113 4.51 12.01 7.98
N ALA A 114 4.86 11.21 6.96
CA ALA A 114 5.96 11.52 6.05
C ALA A 114 5.74 12.84 5.29
N TYR A 115 4.50 13.08 4.84
CA TYR A 115 4.14 14.32 4.14
C TYR A 115 4.34 15.55 5.05
N PHE A 116 3.79 15.53 6.26
CA PHE A 116 3.95 16.64 7.21
C PHE A 116 5.40 16.82 7.66
N PHE A 117 6.12 15.72 7.87
CA PHE A 117 7.53 15.76 8.26
C PHE A 117 8.39 16.49 7.22
N ILE A 118 8.20 16.20 5.93
CA ILE A 118 8.98 16.84 4.87
C ILE A 118 8.60 18.29 4.65
N SER A 119 7.31 18.62 4.79
CA SER A 119 6.86 20.01 4.79
C SER A 119 7.52 20.80 5.93
N ALA A 120 7.52 20.26 7.15
CA ALA A 120 8.16 20.89 8.30
C ALA A 120 9.68 21.03 8.13
N LEU A 121 10.37 20.00 7.62
CA LEU A 121 11.80 20.06 7.30
C LEU A 121 12.11 21.15 6.26
N GLY A 122 11.27 21.30 5.23
CA GLY A 122 11.42 22.37 4.23
C GLY A 122 11.35 23.77 4.83
N GLU A 123 10.39 24.01 5.72
CA GLU A 123 10.25 25.30 6.41
C GLU A 123 11.41 25.55 7.40
N MET A 124 11.82 24.53 8.17
CA MET A 124 12.93 24.63 9.13
C MET A 124 14.27 24.92 8.43
N THR A 125 14.52 24.30 7.27
CA THR A 125 15.75 24.51 6.50
C THR A 125 15.82 25.89 5.87
N LEU A 126 14.69 26.43 5.39
CA LEU A 126 14.61 27.82 4.94
C LEU A 126 14.83 28.79 6.09
N ALA A 127 14.18 28.57 7.24
CA ALA A 127 14.38 29.39 8.43
C ALA A 127 15.85 29.40 8.89
N ALA A 128 16.50 28.23 8.93
CA ALA A 128 17.92 28.10 9.27
C ALA A 128 18.85 28.80 8.26
N THR A 129 18.52 28.73 6.96
CA THR A 129 19.26 29.43 5.91
C THR A 129 19.18 30.95 6.09
N PHE A 130 17.99 31.49 6.37
CA PHE A 130 17.81 32.92 6.63
C PHE A 130 18.46 33.38 7.93
N ALA A 131 18.37 32.58 8.99
CA ALA A 131 19.05 32.87 10.25
C ALA A 131 20.59 32.92 10.06
N THR A 132 21.14 31.97 9.31
CA THR A 132 22.58 31.91 9.00
C THR A 132 23.03 33.15 8.22
N TRP A 133 22.24 33.57 7.21
CA TRP A 133 22.53 34.79 6.45
C TRP A 133 22.36 36.08 7.28
N TYR A 134 21.37 36.14 8.18
CA TYR A 134 21.13 37.31 9.03
C TYR A 134 22.31 37.55 9.97
N TRP A 135 22.75 36.51 10.68
CA TRP A 135 23.79 36.57 11.71
C TRP A 135 25.24 36.59 11.20
N THR A 136 25.49 36.38 9.90
CA THR A 136 26.84 36.58 9.33
C THR A 136 27.12 38.07 9.12
N LEU A 137 28.08 38.65 9.85
CA LEU A 137 28.45 40.06 9.72
C LEU A 137 29.03 40.39 8.34
N HIS A 138 29.96 39.56 7.85
CA HIS A 138 30.53 39.68 6.51
C HIS A 138 29.79 38.76 5.54
N LYS A 139 29.03 39.35 4.60
CA LYS A 139 28.22 38.60 3.62
C LYS A 139 29.04 37.84 2.55
N ARG A 140 30.37 37.89 2.61
CA ARG A 140 31.26 37.07 1.76
C ARG A 140 31.55 35.69 2.39
N ASP A 141 31.31 35.53 3.69
CA ASP A 141 31.63 34.32 4.44
C ASP A 141 30.46 33.31 4.48
N VAL A 142 29.35 33.61 3.80
CA VAL A 142 28.19 32.71 3.73
C VAL A 142 28.53 31.58 2.76
N PRO A 143 28.48 30.30 3.18
CA PRO A 143 28.87 29.20 2.32
C PRO A 143 27.97 29.11 1.08
N PHE A 144 28.55 28.82 -0.08
CA PHE A 144 27.83 28.74 -1.36
C PHE A 144 26.67 27.72 -1.32
N PHE A 145 26.82 26.65 -0.54
CA PHE A 145 25.80 25.64 -0.24
C PHE A 145 25.22 25.77 1.19
N THR A 146 24.86 26.98 1.61
CA THR A 146 24.23 27.21 2.94
C THR A 146 22.98 26.35 3.16
N VAL A 147 22.24 26.07 2.09
CA VAL A 147 21.03 25.24 2.12
C VAL A 147 21.33 23.79 2.50
N THR A 148 22.34 23.15 1.90
CA THR A 148 22.73 21.76 2.21
C THR A 148 23.28 21.64 3.63
N VAL A 149 24.06 22.62 4.07
CA VAL A 149 24.56 22.69 5.45
C VAL A 149 23.41 22.87 6.45
N SER A 150 22.41 23.68 6.10
CA SER A 150 21.23 23.89 6.94
C SER A 150 20.36 22.63 7.00
N PHE A 151 20.18 21.94 5.88
CA PHE A 151 19.50 20.64 5.81
C PHE A 151 20.15 19.58 6.69
N TRP A 152 21.48 19.46 6.64
CA TRP A 152 22.22 18.54 7.51
C TRP A 152 22.09 18.90 9.00
N ARG A 153 21.84 20.16 9.34
CA ARG A 153 21.62 20.60 10.72
C ARG A 153 20.20 20.40 11.22
N THR A 154 19.22 20.25 10.32
CA THR A 154 17.80 20.09 10.66
C THR A 154 17.34 18.64 10.76
N ILE A 155 18.12 17.71 10.20
CA ILE A 155 17.96 16.26 10.39
C ILE A 155 18.72 15.85 11.65
#